data_AF-A0A925NM99-F1
#
_entry.id   AF-A0A925NM99-F1
#
_cell.length_a   1.000
_cell.length_b   1.000
_cell.length_c   1.000
_cell.angle_alpha   90.00
_cell.angle_beta   90.00
_cell.angle_gamma   90.00
#
_symmetry.space_group_name_H-M   'P 1'
#
loop_
_entity.id
_entity.type
_entity.pdbx_description
1 polymer ?
#
loop_
_entity_poly.entity_id
_entity_poly.type
_entity_poly.pdbx_seq_one_letter_code
_entity_poly.pdbx_strand_id
1 'polypeptide(L)'
;MSLSQEPAFSYLKQNFITGYKDITGEEYAGVSGVHMPTGNAVATSNGAGPHNLQTFILAPDGTVMHCLPGYWNPDDLVSELELGQDMYKVWTNKSLTRAQKDEQFRLRQHHHLVSHSPQTVRRSRMQSFDQKFEAKNRLTTSDTILDSSLARVVLEKGEKAPFGAFKTTDQIMHDRMQQRPFLPYQSFDVVAFTDYGRPFYNKNEDQRTATGEVNKDLAKSQTLMGNTAGMRRGRRARMANGGMAQPGPSAGAGYFASRGIKTFVRTGLRVMR
;
A
#
# COMPACT_ATOMS: atom_id res chain seq x y z
N MET A 1 -8.01 -5.89 13.48
CA MET A 1 -7.03 -6.98 13.64
C MET A 1 -5.60 -6.50 13.74
N SER A 2 -5.01 -5.79 12.76
CA SER A 2 -3.63 -5.28 12.92
C SER A 2 -3.43 -4.54 14.24
N LEU A 3 -4.31 -3.56 14.51
CA LEU A 3 -4.19 -2.64 15.64
C LEU A 3 -4.85 -3.16 16.93
N SER A 4 -5.59 -4.27 16.84
CA SER A 4 -6.50 -4.75 17.91
C SER A 4 -6.16 -6.16 18.38
N GLN A 5 -4.99 -6.67 17.99
CA GLN A 5 -4.48 -7.97 18.39
C GLN A 5 -3.10 -7.78 19.02
N GLU A 6 -2.74 -8.69 19.91
CA GLU A 6 -1.39 -8.72 20.46
C GLU A 6 -0.38 -9.23 19.43
N PRO A 7 0.88 -8.75 19.48
CA PRO A 7 1.42 -7.80 20.47
C PRO A 7 1.15 -6.31 20.15
N ALA A 8 0.63 -6.00 18.95
CA ALA A 8 0.49 -4.62 18.48
C ALA A 8 -0.42 -3.75 19.36
N PHE A 9 -1.51 -4.30 19.89
CA PHE A 9 -2.43 -3.56 20.74
C PHE A 9 -1.74 -3.02 22.01
N SER A 10 -1.10 -3.90 22.78
CA SER A 10 -0.40 -3.48 23.99
C SER A 10 0.78 -2.56 23.67
N TYR A 11 1.51 -2.84 22.60
CA TYR A 11 2.64 -2.01 22.19
C TYR A 11 2.20 -0.58 21.84
N LEU A 12 1.15 -0.41 21.04
CA LEU A 12 0.58 0.90 20.71
C LEU A 12 0.13 1.67 21.95
N LYS A 13 -0.60 1.00 22.86
CA LYS A 13 -1.11 1.61 24.10
C LYS A 13 0.01 2.12 25.01
N GLN A 14 1.14 1.41 25.05
CA GLN A 14 2.26 1.75 25.94
C GLN A 14 3.18 2.82 25.35
N ASN A 15 3.31 2.88 24.02
CA ASN A 15 4.40 3.61 23.35
C ASN A 15 3.92 4.79 22.50
N PHE A 16 2.63 4.90 22.20
CA PHE A 16 2.10 5.91 21.27
C PHE A 16 0.83 6.58 21.78
N ILE A 17 0.64 7.83 21.39
CA ILE A 17 -0.68 8.48 21.40
C ILE A 17 -1.35 8.13 20.08
N THR A 18 -2.46 7.38 20.15
CA THR A 18 -3.17 6.91 18.95
C THR A 18 -4.34 7.82 18.62
N GLY A 19 -4.53 8.08 17.33
CA GLY A 19 -5.65 8.83 16.78
C GLY A 19 -6.07 8.23 15.43
N TYR A 20 -7.20 8.67 14.92
CA TYR A 20 -7.69 8.26 13.60
C TYR A 20 -8.29 9.45 12.85
N LYS A 21 -8.25 9.36 11.52
CA LYS A 21 -8.96 10.27 10.61
C LYS A 21 -9.75 9.41 9.63
N ASP A 22 -11.03 9.69 9.47
CA ASP A 22 -11.82 9.11 8.39
C ASP A 22 -11.39 9.71 7.05
N ILE A 23 -11.07 8.83 6.10
CA ILE A 23 -10.65 9.18 4.74
C ILE A 23 -11.78 8.95 3.71
N THR A 24 -12.99 8.67 4.17
CA THR A 24 -14.15 8.45 3.29
C THR A 24 -14.38 9.67 2.39
N GLY A 25 -14.41 9.43 1.08
CA GLY A 25 -14.58 10.48 0.08
C GLY A 25 -13.29 11.18 -0.34
N GLU A 26 -12.17 10.95 0.36
CA GLU A 26 -10.85 11.44 -0.06
C GLU A 26 -10.45 10.83 -1.41
N GLU A 27 -9.67 11.58 -2.19
CA GLU A 27 -9.34 11.17 -3.56
C GLU A 27 -8.48 9.89 -3.62
N TYR A 28 -7.61 9.72 -2.63
CA TYR A 28 -6.73 8.57 -2.46
C TYR A 28 -7.41 7.37 -1.78
N ALA A 29 -8.64 7.56 -1.26
CA ALA A 29 -9.35 6.47 -0.60
C ALA A 29 -9.83 5.43 -1.61
N GLY A 30 -9.65 4.16 -1.25
CA GLY A 30 -10.16 3.03 -2.00
C GLY A 30 -11.68 2.92 -1.85
N VAL A 31 -12.22 1.82 -2.36
CA VAL A 31 -13.61 1.41 -2.11
C VAL A 31 -13.60 0.02 -1.53
N SER A 32 -14.28 -0.18 -0.40
CA SER A 32 -14.41 -1.49 0.22
C SER A 32 -15.84 -1.80 0.64
N GLY A 33 -16.09 -3.08 0.92
CA GLY A 33 -17.28 -3.47 1.67
C GLY A 33 -17.24 -2.88 3.08
N VAL A 34 -18.41 -2.56 3.63
CA VAL A 34 -18.54 -2.19 5.05
C VAL A 34 -18.35 -3.44 5.90
N HIS A 35 -17.51 -3.32 6.93
CA HIS A 35 -17.31 -4.35 7.95
C HIS A 35 -17.91 -3.87 9.27
N MET A 36 -18.76 -4.69 9.87
CA MET A 36 -19.32 -4.39 11.19
C MET A 36 -18.27 -4.65 12.28
N PRO A 37 -18.33 -3.95 13.43
CA PRO A 37 -17.45 -4.26 14.57
C PRO A 37 -17.56 -5.71 15.06
N THR A 38 -18.71 -6.35 14.84
CA THR A 38 -18.99 -7.76 15.13
C THR A 38 -18.65 -8.72 13.98
N GLY A 39 -18.13 -8.20 12.86
CA GLY A 39 -17.79 -8.98 11.68
C GLY A 39 -16.60 -9.91 11.93
N ASN A 40 -16.50 -10.95 11.10
CA ASN A 40 -15.37 -11.87 11.18
C ASN A 40 -14.13 -11.20 10.64
N ALA A 41 -13.11 -11.05 11.47
CA ALA A 41 -11.85 -10.50 11.03
C ALA A 41 -10.96 -11.62 10.46
N VAL A 42 -10.64 -11.58 9.15
CA VAL A 42 -9.81 -12.62 8.51
C VAL A 42 -8.37 -12.17 8.29
N ALA A 43 -7.41 -12.98 8.77
CA ALA A 43 -5.99 -12.66 8.64
C ALA A 43 -5.63 -12.45 7.16
N THR A 44 -4.76 -11.49 6.88
CA THR A 44 -4.41 -11.13 5.50
C THR A 44 -2.92 -10.87 5.35
N SER A 45 -2.49 -10.65 4.11
CA SER A 45 -1.13 -10.24 3.79
C SER A 45 -0.87 -8.82 4.29
N ASN A 46 0.38 -8.53 4.66
CA ASN A 46 0.83 -7.17 4.88
C ASN A 46 0.61 -6.33 3.61
N GLY A 47 0.36 -5.04 3.76
CA GLY A 47 0.04 -4.15 2.63
C GLY A 47 -1.36 -4.31 2.06
N ALA A 48 -2.18 -5.25 2.53
CA ALA A 48 -3.50 -5.49 1.95
C ALA A 48 -4.45 -4.30 2.15
N GLY A 49 -5.07 -3.85 1.06
CA GLY A 49 -5.97 -2.69 1.07
C GLY A 49 -5.23 -1.36 1.29
N PRO A 50 -4.18 -1.05 0.50
CA PRO A 50 -3.31 0.10 0.74
C PRO A 50 -4.03 1.44 0.69
N HIS A 51 -5.15 1.51 -0.02
CA HIS A 51 -5.98 2.70 -0.17
C HIS A 51 -7.06 2.87 0.92
N ASN A 52 -7.25 1.87 1.79
CA ASN A 52 -8.31 1.88 2.80
C ASN A 52 -7.79 2.14 4.21
N LEU A 53 -6.52 1.81 4.46
CA LEU A 53 -5.84 2.04 5.74
C LEU A 53 -4.43 2.55 5.46
N GLN A 54 -4.04 3.62 6.15
CA GLN A 54 -2.66 4.09 6.19
C GLN A 54 -2.31 4.42 7.63
N THR A 55 -1.28 3.76 8.15
CA THR A 55 -0.80 4.01 9.52
C THR A 55 0.40 4.92 9.45
N PHE A 56 0.28 6.12 10.00
CA PHE A 56 1.39 7.08 10.08
C PHE A 56 1.98 7.08 11.48
N ILE A 57 3.31 7.05 11.56
CA ILE A 57 4.06 7.32 12.78
C ILE A 57 4.65 8.72 12.65
N LEU A 58 4.24 9.62 13.54
CA LEU A 58 4.56 11.05 13.47
C LEU A 58 5.40 11.49 14.68
N ALA A 59 6.33 12.40 14.45
CA ALA A 59 6.90 13.22 15.51
C ALA A 59 5.88 14.26 16.01
N PRO A 60 6.07 14.86 17.21
CA PRO A 60 5.15 15.87 17.75
C PRO A 60 4.94 17.09 16.86
N ASP A 61 5.91 17.41 15.99
CA ASP A 61 5.85 18.51 15.01
C ASP A 61 5.12 18.13 13.71
N GLY A 62 4.58 16.91 13.60
CA GLY A 62 3.89 16.42 12.41
C GLY A 62 4.83 15.88 11.33
N THR A 63 6.13 15.74 11.59
CA THR A 63 7.06 15.09 10.67
C THR A 63 6.79 13.58 10.62
N VAL A 64 6.73 13.02 9.41
CA VAL A 64 6.54 11.58 9.19
C VAL A 64 7.83 10.84 9.48
N MET A 65 7.79 9.96 10.49
CA MET A 65 8.87 9.04 10.82
C MET A 65 8.75 7.76 10.00
N HIS A 66 7.53 7.27 9.83
CA HIS A 66 7.25 6.07 9.05
C HIS A 66 5.79 6.02 8.59
N CYS A 67 5.50 5.27 7.53
CA CYS A 67 4.14 5.09 7.02
C CYS A 67 3.94 3.66 6.52
N LEU A 68 2.85 3.03 6.94
CA LEU A 68 2.49 1.68 6.55
C LEU A 68 1.16 1.69 5.77
N PRO A 69 1.16 1.22 4.51
CA PRO A 69 -0.08 1.06 3.76
C PRO A 69 -0.77 -0.25 4.14
N GLY A 70 -2.09 -0.23 4.21
CA GLY A 70 -2.94 -1.40 4.36
C GLY A 70 -2.83 -2.10 5.73
N TYR A 71 -3.34 -3.34 5.77
CA TYR A 71 -3.21 -4.23 6.92
C TYR A 71 -1.75 -4.65 7.14
N TRP A 72 -1.38 -4.83 8.40
CA TRP A 72 -0.15 -5.51 8.82
C TRP A 72 -0.43 -6.57 9.88
N ASN A 73 0.31 -7.68 9.84
CA ASN A 73 0.29 -8.67 10.89
C ASN A 73 0.77 -8.06 12.22
N PRO A 74 0.19 -8.40 13.39
CA PRO A 74 0.53 -7.75 14.64
C PRO A 74 2.03 -7.81 15.02
N ASP A 75 2.71 -8.94 14.80
CA ASP A 75 4.14 -9.06 15.09
C ASP A 75 4.98 -8.19 14.16
N ASP A 76 4.68 -8.24 12.86
CA ASP A 76 5.38 -7.42 11.85
C ASP A 76 5.14 -5.92 12.12
N LEU A 77 3.91 -5.54 12.51
CA LEU A 77 3.56 -4.16 12.83
C LEU A 77 4.36 -3.63 14.02
N VAL A 78 4.60 -4.43 15.07
CA VAL A 78 5.44 -3.99 16.19
C VAL A 78 6.85 -3.67 15.74
N SER A 79 7.45 -4.51 14.89
CA SER A 79 8.80 -4.27 14.35
C SER A 79 8.90 -2.95 13.57
N GLU A 80 7.85 -2.62 12.80
CA GLU A 80 7.79 -1.38 12.05
C GLU A 80 7.50 -0.15 12.93
N LEU A 81 6.75 -0.33 14.03
CA LEU A 81 6.54 0.72 15.04
C LEU A 81 7.86 1.04 15.77
N GLU A 82 8.65 0.02 16.09
CA GLU A 82 10.01 0.17 16.65
C GLU A 82 10.91 0.96 15.70
N LEU A 83 10.88 0.65 14.40
CA LEU A 83 11.59 1.43 13.39
C LEU A 83 11.16 2.91 13.42
N GLY A 84 9.87 3.19 13.56
CA GLY A 84 9.35 4.55 13.69
C GLY A 84 9.90 5.31 14.90
N GLN A 85 10.06 4.66 16.05
CA GLN A 85 10.70 5.25 17.23
C GLN A 85 12.20 5.50 17.01
N ASP A 86 12.88 4.59 16.32
CA ASP A 86 14.29 4.76 15.97
C ASP A 86 14.52 5.92 15.00
N MET A 87 13.62 6.12 14.03
CA MET A 87 13.63 7.30 13.16
C MET A 87 13.43 8.59 13.96
N TYR A 88 12.60 8.57 15.00
CA TYR A 88 12.42 9.73 15.88
C TYR A 88 13.70 10.09 16.66
N LYS A 89 14.48 9.10 17.11
CA LYS A 89 15.80 9.34 17.72
C LYS A 89 16.76 10.02 16.74
N VAL A 90 16.73 9.63 15.46
CA VAL A 90 17.51 10.32 14.39
C VAL A 90 16.99 11.75 14.18
N TRP A 91 15.68 11.93 14.09
CA TRP A 91 15.06 13.24 13.86
C TRP A 91 15.41 14.25 14.94
N THR A 92 15.36 13.84 16.20
CA THR A 92 15.60 14.71 17.36
C THR A 92 17.07 14.88 17.72
N ASN A 93 17.98 14.12 17.09
CA ASN A 93 19.40 14.26 17.35
C ASN A 93 19.92 15.62 16.85
N LYS A 94 20.36 16.46 17.79
CA LYS A 94 20.88 17.81 17.51
C LYS A 94 22.30 17.83 16.96
N SER A 95 23.07 16.75 17.09
CA SER A 95 24.42 16.66 16.54
C SER A 95 24.44 16.32 15.04
N LEU A 96 23.31 15.88 14.49
CA LEU A 96 23.17 15.55 13.08
C LEU A 96 22.63 16.75 12.28
N THR A 97 23.30 17.06 11.19
CA THR A 97 22.77 17.95 10.14
C THR A 97 21.57 17.31 9.45
N ARG A 98 20.76 18.12 8.74
CA ARG A 98 19.61 17.59 7.97
C ARG A 98 20.03 16.52 6.95
N ALA A 99 21.12 16.75 6.22
CA ALA A 99 21.63 15.78 5.24
C ALA A 99 22.03 14.44 5.89
N GLN A 100 22.68 14.48 7.06
CA GLN A 100 23.02 13.27 7.82
C GLN A 100 21.77 12.55 8.32
N LYS A 101 20.74 13.27 8.76
CA LYS A 101 19.46 12.67 9.15
C LYS A 101 18.81 11.95 7.97
N ASP A 102 18.72 12.61 6.81
CA ASP A 102 18.13 12.00 5.61
C ASP A 102 18.89 10.75 5.16
N GLU A 103 20.22 10.74 5.28
CA GLU A 103 21.03 9.56 4.99
C GLU A 103 20.77 8.43 5.99
N GLN A 104 20.77 8.74 7.29
CA GLN A 104 20.45 7.77 8.34
C GLN A 104 19.04 7.19 8.18
N PHE A 105 18.08 8.01 7.74
CA PHE A 105 16.73 7.57 7.42
C PHE A 105 16.76 6.50 6.34
N ARG A 106 17.43 6.76 5.21
CA ARG A 106 17.52 5.82 4.10
C ARG A 106 18.22 4.52 4.50
N LEU A 107 19.36 4.63 5.19
CA LEU A 107 20.13 3.48 5.65
C LEU A 107 19.32 2.60 6.60
N ARG A 108 18.59 3.19 7.54
CA ARG A 108 17.77 2.42 8.50
C ARG A 108 16.58 1.75 7.85
N GLN A 109 15.90 2.42 6.91
CA GLN A 109 14.83 1.81 6.11
C GLN A 109 15.36 0.60 5.32
N HIS A 110 16.50 0.76 4.66
CA HIS A 110 17.14 -0.34 3.92
C HIS A 110 17.57 -1.48 4.84
N HIS A 111 18.23 -1.18 5.96
CA HIS A 111 18.69 -2.17 6.92
C HIS A 111 17.53 -2.95 7.56
N HIS A 112 16.43 -2.27 7.89
CA HIS A 112 15.24 -2.92 8.44
C HIS A 112 14.64 -3.91 7.42
N LEU A 113 14.45 -3.47 6.17
CA LEU A 113 13.96 -4.32 5.09
C LEU A 113 14.79 -5.60 4.92
N VAL A 114 16.12 -5.49 4.86
CA VAL A 114 16.99 -6.68 4.67
C VAL A 114 17.01 -7.60 5.90
N SER A 115 16.59 -7.09 7.06
CA SER A 115 16.48 -7.87 8.31
C SER A 115 15.14 -8.59 8.47
N HIS A 116 14.18 -8.36 7.56
CA HIS A 116 12.87 -9.02 7.62
C HIS A 116 12.98 -10.53 7.58
N SER A 117 12.25 -11.18 8.50
CA SER A 117 12.20 -12.63 8.56
C SER A 117 11.55 -13.22 7.30
N PRO A 118 11.88 -14.48 6.92
CA PRO A 118 11.18 -15.17 5.84
C PRO A 118 9.65 -15.21 6.02
N GLN A 119 9.17 -15.23 7.27
CA GLN A 119 7.75 -15.18 7.62
C GLN A 119 7.13 -13.82 7.28
N THR A 120 7.79 -12.72 7.65
CA THR A 120 7.41 -11.34 7.30
C THR A 120 7.37 -11.16 5.80
N VAL A 121 8.42 -11.59 5.09
CA VAL A 121 8.48 -11.53 3.62
C VAL A 121 7.35 -12.36 2.98
N ARG A 122 7.07 -13.55 3.51
CA ARG A 122 5.96 -14.39 3.03
C ARG A 122 4.60 -13.72 3.24
N ARG A 123 4.37 -13.10 4.41
CA ARG A 123 3.14 -12.34 4.71
C ARG A 123 3.04 -11.07 3.87
N SER A 124 4.16 -10.52 3.41
CA SER A 124 4.22 -9.33 2.55
C SER A 124 4.17 -9.64 1.05
N ARG A 125 3.87 -10.88 0.64
CA ARG A 125 3.63 -11.18 -0.77
C ARG A 125 2.40 -10.41 -1.25
N MET A 126 2.58 -9.61 -2.30
CA MET A 126 1.48 -8.90 -2.96
C MET A 126 0.39 -9.90 -3.37
N GLN A 127 -0.88 -9.54 -3.15
CA GLN A 127 -2.00 -10.44 -3.44
C GLN A 127 -2.12 -10.69 -4.96
N SER A 128 -2.54 -11.89 -5.35
CA SER A 128 -2.56 -12.28 -6.77
C SER A 128 -3.44 -11.39 -7.65
N PHE A 129 -4.55 -10.87 -7.11
CA PHE A 129 -5.39 -9.93 -7.85
C PHE A 129 -4.73 -8.56 -8.04
N ASP A 130 -3.86 -8.13 -7.12
CA ASP A 130 -3.09 -6.89 -7.24
C ASP A 130 -1.96 -7.07 -8.25
N GLN A 131 -1.21 -8.19 -8.18
CA GLN A 131 -0.22 -8.56 -9.20
C GLN A 131 -0.82 -8.55 -10.60
N LYS A 132 -2.00 -9.17 -10.77
CA LYS A 132 -2.72 -9.17 -12.04
C LYS A 132 -3.17 -7.78 -12.48
N PHE A 133 -3.59 -6.93 -11.53
CA PHE A 133 -3.93 -5.55 -11.82
C PHE A 133 -2.70 -4.76 -12.30
N GLU A 134 -1.58 -4.87 -11.61
CA GLU A 134 -0.31 -4.23 -12.01
C GLU A 134 0.16 -4.70 -13.38
N ALA A 135 0.23 -6.01 -13.61
CA ALA A 135 0.65 -6.56 -14.91
C ALA A 135 -0.29 -6.14 -16.05
N LYS A 136 -1.59 -6.05 -15.80
CA LYS A 136 -2.57 -5.68 -16.84
C LYS A 136 -2.49 -4.20 -17.22
N ASN A 137 -2.29 -3.33 -16.24
CA ASN A 137 -2.43 -1.89 -16.44
C ASN A 137 -1.11 -1.13 -16.49
N ARG A 138 -0.03 -1.69 -15.93
CA ARG A 138 1.23 -0.99 -15.65
C ARG A 138 2.47 -1.88 -15.82
N LEU A 139 2.42 -2.87 -16.72
CA LEU A 139 3.46 -3.90 -16.87
C LEU A 139 4.90 -3.36 -16.94
N THR A 140 5.09 -2.20 -17.60
CA THR A 140 6.41 -1.59 -17.84
C THR A 140 6.64 -0.31 -17.05
N THR A 141 5.66 0.14 -16.27
CA THR A 141 5.70 1.44 -15.57
C THR A 141 5.52 1.33 -14.06
N SER A 142 5.04 0.20 -13.56
CA SER A 142 4.85 -0.03 -12.12
C SER A 142 6.20 -0.20 -11.42
N ASP A 143 6.43 0.55 -10.34
CA ASP A 143 7.60 0.39 -9.47
C ASP A 143 7.52 -0.88 -8.60
N THR A 144 6.41 -1.61 -8.68
CA THR A 144 6.15 -2.86 -7.96
C THR A 144 6.56 -4.11 -8.74
N ILE A 145 6.81 -3.98 -10.04
CA ILE A 145 7.22 -5.08 -10.92
C ILE A 145 8.74 -5.12 -10.97
N LEU A 146 9.32 -6.26 -10.60
CA LEU A 146 10.77 -6.51 -10.65
C LEU A 146 11.19 -6.98 -12.05
N ASP A 147 10.38 -7.84 -12.67
CA ASP A 147 10.64 -8.38 -13.99
C ASP A 147 9.34 -8.43 -14.80
N SER A 148 9.27 -7.59 -15.84
CA SER A 148 8.09 -7.49 -16.71
C SER A 148 7.83 -8.72 -17.58
N SER A 149 8.85 -9.55 -17.82
CA SER A 149 8.70 -10.81 -18.56
C SER A 149 8.04 -11.86 -17.67
N LEU A 150 8.53 -12.02 -16.43
CA LEU A 150 7.95 -12.93 -15.45
C LEU A 150 6.57 -12.46 -14.97
N ALA A 151 6.38 -11.16 -14.79
CA ALA A 151 5.09 -10.59 -14.38
C ALA A 151 4.00 -10.79 -15.43
N ARG A 152 4.34 -10.93 -16.72
CA ARG A 152 3.34 -11.15 -17.78
C ARG A 152 2.57 -12.45 -17.63
N VAL A 153 3.20 -13.45 -17.00
CA VAL A 153 2.64 -14.80 -16.79
C VAL A 153 1.30 -14.75 -16.06
N VAL A 154 1.06 -13.81 -15.13
CA VAL A 154 -0.25 -13.72 -14.41
C VAL A 154 -1.44 -13.30 -15.28
N LEU A 155 -1.17 -12.87 -16.51
CA LEU A 155 -2.21 -12.54 -17.48
C LEU A 155 -2.78 -13.78 -18.16
N GLU A 156 -2.03 -14.87 -18.15
CA GLU A 156 -2.46 -16.17 -18.66
C GLU A 156 -3.48 -16.82 -17.72
N LYS A 157 -4.38 -17.64 -18.28
CA LYS A 157 -5.51 -18.19 -17.52
C LYS A 157 -5.02 -19.30 -16.59
N GLY A 158 -5.16 -19.08 -15.28
CA GLY A 158 -4.83 -20.07 -14.25
C GLY A 158 -3.40 -19.94 -13.72
N GLU A 159 -2.58 -19.12 -14.38
CA GLU A 159 -1.18 -18.95 -14.03
C GLU A 159 -0.97 -18.00 -12.83
N LYS A 160 0.13 -18.23 -12.12
CA LYS A 160 0.58 -17.43 -10.97
C LYS A 160 1.93 -16.79 -11.27
N ALA A 161 2.20 -15.66 -10.63
CA ALA A 161 3.47 -14.98 -10.80
C ALA A 161 4.61 -15.89 -10.30
N PRO A 162 5.66 -16.11 -11.09
CA PRO A 162 6.90 -16.67 -10.59
C PRO A 162 7.47 -15.83 -9.44
N PHE A 163 8.26 -16.46 -8.56
CA PHE A 163 9.01 -15.72 -7.56
C PHE A 163 9.96 -14.71 -8.24
N GLY A 164 10.07 -13.51 -7.68
CA GLY A 164 10.88 -12.44 -8.27
C GLY A 164 10.22 -11.65 -9.40
N ALA A 165 8.98 -11.95 -9.78
CA ALA A 165 8.24 -11.13 -10.76
C ALA A 165 7.80 -9.77 -10.18
N PHE A 166 7.42 -9.75 -8.90
CA PHE A 166 6.92 -8.58 -8.19
C PHE A 166 7.69 -8.39 -6.89
N LYS A 167 7.84 -7.12 -6.48
CA LYS A 167 8.27 -6.76 -5.13
C LYS A 167 7.23 -7.22 -4.11
N THR A 168 7.70 -7.53 -2.91
CA THR A 168 6.83 -7.69 -1.74
C THR A 168 6.37 -6.31 -1.23
N THR A 169 5.25 -6.26 -0.51
CA THR A 169 4.64 -4.99 -0.05
C THR A 169 5.50 -4.25 0.96
N ASP A 170 6.25 -4.97 1.80
CA ASP A 170 7.28 -4.41 2.69
C ASP A 170 8.41 -3.77 1.88
N GLN A 171 8.91 -4.43 0.83
CA GLN A 171 9.89 -3.85 -0.07
C GLN A 171 9.37 -2.57 -0.75
N ILE A 172 8.13 -2.59 -1.26
CA ILE A 172 7.50 -1.41 -1.87
C ILE A 172 7.41 -0.26 -0.86
N MET A 173 6.96 -0.55 0.36
CA MET A 173 6.82 0.42 1.43
C MET A 173 8.17 1.05 1.80
N HIS A 174 9.21 0.25 2.06
CA HIS A 174 10.53 0.76 2.43
C HIS A 174 11.21 1.52 1.29
N ASP A 175 11.12 1.04 0.04
CA ASP A 175 11.64 1.74 -1.13
C ASP A 175 11.02 3.14 -1.26
N ARG A 176 9.70 3.24 -1.03
CA ARG A 176 8.98 4.51 -1.10
C ARG A 176 9.29 5.41 0.11
N MET A 177 9.47 4.85 1.31
CA MET A 177 9.89 5.63 2.47
C MET A 177 11.30 6.22 2.29
N GLN A 178 12.25 5.47 1.74
CA GLN A 178 13.62 5.95 1.46
C GLN A 178 13.65 7.22 0.57
N GLN A 179 12.64 7.41 -0.27
CA GLN A 179 12.52 8.59 -1.13
C GLN A 179 11.92 9.81 -0.42
N ARG A 180 11.42 9.64 0.81
CA ARG A 180 10.61 10.61 1.57
C ARG A 180 11.14 10.84 3.00
N PRO A 181 12.44 11.13 3.19
CA PRO A 181 13.00 11.28 4.53
C PRO A 181 12.42 12.52 5.23
N PHE A 182 11.83 12.31 6.41
CA PHE A 182 11.38 13.37 7.32
C PHE A 182 10.56 14.47 6.64
N LEU A 183 9.54 14.08 5.85
CA LEU A 183 8.58 15.02 5.29
C LEU A 183 7.54 15.41 6.34
N PRO A 184 7.09 16.68 6.38
CA PRO A 184 5.87 17.04 7.09
C PRO A 184 4.68 16.25 6.56
N TYR A 185 3.76 15.85 7.44
CA TYR A 185 2.57 15.07 7.07
C TYR A 185 1.75 15.73 5.94
N GLN A 186 1.62 17.05 5.97
CA GLN A 186 0.87 17.83 4.97
C GLN A 186 1.52 17.78 3.58
N SER A 187 2.83 17.51 3.52
CA SER A 187 3.59 17.40 2.28
C SER A 187 3.78 15.95 1.83
N PHE A 188 3.28 14.98 2.60
CA PHE A 188 3.42 13.57 2.28
C PHE A 188 2.40 13.16 1.21
N ASP A 189 2.89 12.76 0.04
CA ASP A 189 2.05 12.30 -1.06
C ASP A 189 1.51 10.88 -0.80
N VAL A 190 0.37 10.83 -0.09
CA VAL A 190 -0.33 9.58 0.26
C VAL A 190 -0.80 8.84 -1.00
N VAL A 191 -1.20 9.58 -2.04
CA VAL A 191 -1.67 9.01 -3.32
C VAL A 191 -0.55 8.16 -3.92
N ALA A 192 0.61 8.76 -4.20
CA ALA A 192 1.74 8.05 -4.78
C ALA A 192 2.28 6.97 -3.84
N PHE A 193 2.25 7.20 -2.52
CA PHE A 193 2.77 6.22 -1.55
C PHE A 193 1.93 4.94 -1.49
N THR A 194 0.60 5.05 -1.64
CA THR A 194 -0.32 3.92 -1.57
C THR A 194 -0.66 3.33 -2.95
N ASP A 195 -0.15 3.90 -4.03
CA ASP A 195 -0.49 3.50 -5.40
C ASP A 195 0.12 2.15 -5.79
N TYR A 196 -0.54 1.07 -5.39
CA TYR A 196 -0.33 -0.27 -5.91
C TYR A 196 -1.60 -1.11 -5.74
N GLY A 197 -1.73 -2.10 -6.61
CA GLY A 197 -2.90 -2.96 -6.63
C GLY A 197 -4.16 -2.21 -7.05
N ARG A 198 -5.31 -2.84 -6.78
CA ARG A 198 -6.60 -2.32 -7.20
C ARG A 198 -7.20 -1.35 -6.15
N PRO A 199 -7.85 -0.25 -6.58
CA PRO A 199 -8.57 0.64 -5.66
C PRO A 199 -9.81 0.01 -5.01
N PHE A 200 -10.41 -1.02 -5.64
CA PHE A 200 -11.55 -1.73 -5.10
C PHE A 200 -11.12 -2.95 -4.30
N TYR A 201 -11.40 -2.96 -3.00
CA TYR A 201 -11.02 -4.03 -2.09
C TYR A 201 -12.25 -4.60 -1.39
N ASN A 202 -12.70 -5.76 -1.84
CA ASN A 202 -13.72 -6.52 -1.12
C ASN A 202 -13.33 -8.00 -1.08
N LYS A 203 -13.24 -8.54 0.13
CA LYS A 203 -12.96 -9.96 0.38
C LYS A 203 -14.22 -10.78 0.65
N ASN A 204 -15.37 -10.12 0.72
CA ASN A 204 -16.67 -10.71 0.98
C ASN A 204 -16.67 -11.60 2.24
N GLU A 205 -15.94 -11.18 3.29
CA GLU A 205 -15.72 -11.99 4.50
C GLU A 205 -17.04 -12.27 5.23
N ASP A 206 -17.89 -11.25 5.36
CA ASP A 206 -19.20 -11.34 6.01
C ASP A 206 -20.25 -12.05 5.14
N GLN A 207 -19.92 -12.36 3.89
CA GLN A 207 -20.79 -13.05 2.93
C GLN A 207 -20.33 -14.49 2.70
N ARG A 208 -19.37 -14.98 3.48
CA ARG A 208 -18.98 -16.38 3.45
C ARG A 208 -20.03 -17.24 4.15
N THR A 209 -20.41 -18.33 3.50
CA THR A 209 -21.24 -19.39 4.08
C THR A 209 -20.45 -20.17 5.14
N ALA A 210 -21.13 -21.02 5.92
CA ALA A 210 -20.48 -21.93 6.86
C ALA A 210 -19.47 -22.88 6.19
N THR A 211 -19.61 -23.14 4.88
CA THR A 211 -18.66 -23.93 4.07
C THR A 211 -17.47 -23.12 3.57
N GLY A 212 -17.41 -21.82 3.88
CA GLY A 212 -16.34 -20.91 3.47
C GLY A 212 -16.51 -20.33 2.06
N GLU A 213 -17.57 -20.69 1.33
CA GLU A 213 -17.86 -20.15 0.00
C GLU A 213 -18.48 -18.75 0.07
N VAL A 214 -18.18 -17.88 -0.89
CA VAL A 214 -18.78 -16.54 -0.93
C VAL A 214 -20.19 -16.63 -1.54
N ASN A 215 -21.20 -16.21 -0.78
CA ASN A 215 -22.54 -15.97 -1.31
C ASN A 215 -22.49 -14.75 -2.26
N LYS A 216 -22.52 -15.02 -3.57
CA LYS A 216 -22.34 -14.02 -4.62
C LYS A 216 -23.47 -12.99 -4.67
N ASP A 217 -24.67 -13.35 -4.25
CA ASP A 217 -25.81 -12.43 -4.33
C ASP A 217 -25.81 -11.46 -3.15
N LEU A 218 -25.47 -11.93 -1.95
CA LEU A 218 -25.19 -11.05 -0.80
C LEU A 218 -23.98 -10.15 -1.06
N ALA A 219 -22.92 -10.65 -1.72
CA ALA A 219 -21.75 -9.85 -2.06
C ALA A 219 -22.08 -8.71 -3.05
N LYS A 220 -23.05 -8.90 -3.96
CA LYS A 220 -23.49 -7.85 -4.90
C LYS A 220 -24.32 -6.77 -4.23
N SER A 221 -25.10 -7.11 -3.20
CA SER A 221 -25.96 -6.18 -2.48
C SER A 221 -25.26 -5.47 -1.31
N GLN A 222 -24.00 -5.82 -1.02
CA GLN A 222 -23.25 -5.23 0.09
C GLN A 222 -23.07 -3.72 -0.09
N THR A 223 -23.32 -2.99 1.00
CA THR A 223 -23.00 -1.56 1.10
C THR A 223 -21.50 -1.35 0.96
N LEU A 224 -21.14 -0.42 0.07
CA LEU A 224 -19.75 -0.02 -0.16
C LEU A 224 -19.46 1.32 0.53
N MET A 225 -18.23 1.48 1.01
CA MET A 225 -17.71 2.71 1.62
C MET A 225 -16.45 3.17 0.86
N GLY A 226 -16.01 4.41 1.11
CA GLY A 226 -14.84 5.02 0.47
C GLY A 226 -15.22 5.89 -0.72
N ASN A 227 -14.35 6.02 -1.72
CA ASN A 227 -14.55 6.91 -2.87
C ASN A 227 -15.47 6.30 -3.96
N THR A 228 -16.68 5.90 -3.57
CA THR A 228 -17.65 5.23 -4.46
C THR A 228 -18.07 6.10 -5.65
N ALA A 229 -18.19 7.42 -5.44
CA ALA A 229 -18.50 8.40 -6.48
C ALA A 229 -17.36 8.53 -7.51
N GLY A 230 -16.10 8.60 -7.06
CA GLY A 230 -14.91 8.60 -7.91
C GLY A 230 -14.85 7.34 -8.79
N MET A 231 -15.08 6.17 -8.19
CA MET A 231 -15.06 4.90 -8.91
C MET A 231 -16.18 4.79 -9.96
N ARG A 232 -17.41 5.23 -9.65
CA ARG A 232 -18.53 5.26 -10.60
C ARG A 232 -18.24 6.16 -11.80
N ARG A 233 -17.65 7.34 -11.57
CA ARG A 233 -17.22 8.26 -12.64
C ARG A 233 -16.20 7.60 -13.56
N GLY A 234 -15.17 6.96 -12.99
CA GLY A 234 -14.17 6.22 -13.77
C GLY A 234 -14.76 5.09 -14.61
N ARG A 235 -15.75 4.35 -14.09
CA ARG A 235 -16.42 3.28 -14.83
C ARG A 235 -17.26 3.80 -15.99
N ARG A 236 -18.01 4.91 -15.79
CA ARG A 236 -18.80 5.54 -16.86
C ARG A 236 -17.92 6.07 -17.98
N ALA A 237 -16.80 6.70 -17.67
CA ALA A 237 -15.84 7.17 -18.67
C ALA A 237 -15.29 6.02 -19.56
N ARG A 238 -15.03 4.84 -18.96
CA ARG A 238 -14.59 3.66 -19.73
C ARG A 238 -15.68 3.09 -20.64
N MET A 239 -16.94 3.15 -20.22
CA MET A 239 -18.07 2.68 -21.03
C MET A 239 -18.41 3.65 -22.16
N ALA A 240 -18.26 4.96 -21.94
CA ALA A 240 -18.47 5.98 -22.96
C ALA A 240 -17.41 5.91 -24.09
N ASN A 241 -16.18 5.51 -23.78
CA ASN A 241 -15.11 5.29 -24.76
C ASN A 241 -15.09 3.85 -25.33
N GLY A 242 -16.23 3.15 -25.32
CA GLY A 242 -16.31 1.72 -25.61
C GLY A 242 -15.90 1.32 -27.04
N GLY A 243 -15.28 0.13 -27.16
CA GLY A 243 -15.33 -0.66 -28.41
C GLY A 243 -14.07 -0.63 -29.29
N MET A 244 -12.98 -1.23 -28.83
CA MET A 244 -12.09 -2.13 -29.59
C MET A 244 -10.80 -2.32 -28.78
N ALA A 245 -10.44 -3.59 -28.55
CA ALA A 245 -9.18 -3.95 -27.94
C ALA A 245 -8.03 -3.64 -28.90
N GLN A 246 -7.43 -2.47 -28.76
CA GLN A 246 -6.08 -2.17 -29.24
C GLN A 246 -5.16 -2.13 -28.00
N PRO A 247 -3.96 -2.74 -28.04
CA PRO A 247 -3.03 -2.73 -26.92
C PRO A 247 -2.30 -1.37 -26.87
N GLY A 248 -3.05 -0.32 -26.54
CA GLY A 248 -2.51 0.97 -26.08
C GLY A 248 -2.49 1.02 -24.55
N PRO A 249 -1.74 1.93 -23.93
CA PRO A 249 -1.55 1.97 -22.48
C PRO A 249 -2.91 2.10 -21.80
N SER A 250 -3.39 1.00 -21.23
CA SER A 250 -4.69 0.95 -20.60
C SER A 250 -4.68 1.80 -19.33
N ALA A 251 -5.66 2.70 -19.23
CA ALA A 251 -5.75 3.76 -18.23
C ALA A 251 -6.08 3.28 -16.80
N GLY A 252 -5.32 2.32 -16.27
CA GLY A 252 -5.04 2.25 -14.83
C GLY A 252 -4.23 3.47 -14.38
N ALA A 253 -3.43 4.04 -15.28
CA ALA A 253 -2.87 5.38 -15.12
C ALA A 253 -3.97 6.46 -14.95
N GLY A 254 -5.17 6.29 -15.52
CA GLY A 254 -6.19 7.34 -15.55
C GLY A 254 -6.85 7.70 -14.21
N TYR A 255 -6.82 6.83 -13.20
CA TYR A 255 -7.41 7.15 -11.89
C TYR A 255 -6.54 8.14 -11.09
N PHE A 256 -5.21 8.10 -11.28
CA PHE A 256 -4.26 8.93 -10.53
C PHE A 256 -3.43 9.90 -11.41
N ALA A 257 -3.21 9.60 -12.69
CA ALA A 257 -2.44 10.44 -13.61
C ALA A 257 -3.21 11.65 -14.18
N SER A 258 -4.55 11.69 -14.04
CA SER A 258 -5.37 12.80 -14.57
C SER A 258 -5.42 14.03 -13.66
N ARG A 259 -4.67 14.05 -12.54
CA ARG A 259 -4.81 15.09 -11.49
C ARG A 259 -3.51 15.81 -11.10
N GLY A 260 -2.65 16.12 -12.09
CA GLY A 260 -1.68 17.21 -11.97
C GLY A 260 -0.52 17.01 -10.98
N ILE A 261 -0.04 15.77 -10.82
CA ILE A 261 1.08 15.44 -9.93
C ILE A 261 2.41 15.66 -10.67
N LYS A 262 3.26 16.55 -10.14
CA LYS A 262 4.65 16.71 -10.58
C LYS A 262 5.45 15.47 -10.16
N THR A 263 5.56 14.50 -11.05
CA THR A 263 6.51 13.40 -10.90
C THR A 263 7.91 13.98 -10.88
N PHE A 264 8.63 13.91 -9.74
CA PHE A 264 10.06 14.19 -9.72
C PHE A 264 10.80 13.01 -10.36
N VAL A 265 10.83 12.99 -11.69
CA VAL A 265 11.73 12.10 -12.43
C VAL A 265 13.14 12.67 -12.30
N ARG A 266 13.96 12.07 -11.44
CA ARG A 266 15.39 12.35 -11.41
C ARG A 266 16.04 11.52 -12.52
N THR A 267 16.27 12.13 -13.67
CA THR A 267 17.03 11.52 -14.77
C THR A 267 18.45 11.27 -14.29
N GLY A 268 18.81 10.01 -14.06
CA GLY A 268 20.17 9.62 -13.74
C GLY A 268 21.07 9.76 -14.96
N LEU A 269 22.02 10.69 -14.91
CA LEU A 269 23.15 10.73 -15.85
C LEU A 269 24.00 9.47 -15.62
N ARG A 270 24.04 8.61 -16.64
CA ARG A 270 24.94 7.46 -16.71
C ARG A 270 26.34 7.99 -17.03
N VAL A 271 27.24 7.96 -16.05
CA VAL A 271 28.67 8.15 -16.30
C VAL A 271 29.17 6.87 -16.95
N MET A 272 29.53 6.94 -18.24
CA MET A 272 30.31 5.89 -18.88
C MET A 272 31.75 5.99 -18.36
N ARG A 273 32.30 4.85 -17.95
CA ARG A 273 33.76 4.62 -17.95
C ARG A 273 34.11 3.92 -19.25
#